data_AF-A0A965CK82-F1
#
_entry.id   AF-A0A965CK82-F1
#
_cell.length_a   1.000
_cell.length_b   1.000
_cell.length_c   1.000
_cell.angle_alpha   90.00
_cell.angle_beta   90.00
_cell.angle_gamma   90.00
#
_symmetry.space_group_name_H-M   'P 1'
#
loop_
_entity.id
_entity.type
_entity.pdbx_description
1 polymer ?
#
loop_
_entity_poly.entity_id
_entity_poly.type
_entity_poly.pdbx_seq_one_letter_code
_entity_poly.pdbx_strand_id
1 'polypeptide(L)'
;NLRPIVTKLELPVSVASGENFVVRIEATDDSVVAGVYMWFMLEGGGFSNENGLHANGSEPRVISFTPTDAIFEQDYVFGDKAPEGIYNAWISVRDGVGNREFYNTGLSMVLTK
;
A
#
# COMPACT_ATOMS: atom_id res chain seq x y z
N ASN A 1 11.46 -14.47 16.65
CA ASN A 1 10.56 -13.51 15.99
C ASN A 1 10.79 -13.56 14.51
N LEU A 2 9.92 -14.28 13.81
CA LEU A 2 9.71 -14.00 12.39
C LEU A 2 8.95 -12.68 12.32
N ARG A 3 9.25 -11.88 11.29
CA ARG A 3 8.58 -10.61 11.01
C ARG A 3 7.37 -10.91 10.13
N PRO A 4 6.32 -10.07 10.16
CA PRO A 4 5.18 -10.28 9.29
C PRO A 4 5.59 -10.15 7.82
N ILE A 5 5.00 -10.98 6.97
CA ILE A 5 5.34 -11.09 5.54
C ILE A 5 4.11 -10.78 4.71
N VAL A 6 4.25 -9.96 3.68
CA VAL A 6 3.21 -9.78 2.65
C VAL A 6 3.41 -10.89 1.61
N THR A 7 2.42 -11.76 1.49
CA THR A 7 2.46 -12.92 0.59
C THR A 7 1.88 -12.61 -0.78
N LYS A 8 0.96 -11.64 -0.85
CA LYS A 8 0.36 -11.17 -2.10
C LYS A 8 0.01 -9.69 -2.01
N LEU A 9 0.21 -8.99 -3.12
CA LEU A 9 -0.19 -7.61 -3.29
C LEU A 9 -0.76 -7.43 -4.69
N GLU A 10 -2.02 -7.01 -4.75
CA GLU A 10 -2.72 -6.71 -6.00
C GLU A 10 -3.00 -5.22 -6.07
N LEU A 11 -2.54 -4.58 -7.15
CA LEU A 11 -2.83 -3.20 -7.49
C LEU A 11 -2.97 -3.09 -9.01
N PRO A 12 -3.71 -2.08 -9.52
CA PRO A 12 -3.79 -1.85 -10.96
C PRO A 12 -2.42 -1.46 -11.53
N VAL A 13 -2.23 -1.74 -12.83
CA VAL A 13 -1.01 -1.36 -13.57
C VAL A 13 -0.99 0.13 -13.93
N SER A 14 -2.17 0.74 -14.06
CA SER A 14 -2.35 2.15 -14.40
C SER A 14 -3.65 2.66 -13.82
N VAL A 15 -3.68 3.94 -13.44
CA VAL A 15 -4.89 4.65 -12.98
C VAL A 15 -4.90 6.08 -13.50
N ALA A 16 -6.08 6.66 -13.69
CA ALA A 16 -6.20 8.08 -14.00
C ALA A 16 -6.15 8.93 -12.72
N SER A 17 -5.69 10.18 -12.85
CA SER A 17 -5.74 11.16 -11.76
C SER A 17 -7.18 11.39 -11.28
N GLY A 18 -7.38 11.41 -9.96
CA GLY A 18 -8.71 11.50 -9.35
C GLY A 18 -9.56 10.21 -9.41
N GLU A 19 -9.09 9.16 -10.09
CA GLU A 19 -9.75 7.85 -10.10
C GLU A 19 -9.53 7.12 -8.77
N ASN A 20 -10.59 6.53 -8.23
CA ASN A 20 -10.47 5.65 -7.07
C ASN A 20 -10.05 4.25 -7.53
N PHE A 21 -9.09 3.65 -6.84
CA PHE A 21 -8.67 2.28 -7.07
C PHE A 21 -8.52 1.51 -5.76
N VAL A 22 -8.62 0.19 -5.83
CA VAL A 22 -8.50 -0.70 -4.67
C VAL A 22 -7.18 -1.44 -4.72
N VAL A 23 -6.52 -1.55 -3.57
CA VAL A 23 -5.36 -2.41 -3.35
C VAL A 23 -5.76 -3.54 -2.43
N ARG A 24 -5.45 -4.79 -2.80
CA ARG A 24 -5.67 -5.98 -1.97
C ARG A 24 -4.34 -6.54 -1.49
N ILE A 25 -4.26 -6.80 -0.19
CA ILE A 25 -3.03 -7.20 0.51
C ILE A 25 -3.31 -8.50 1.25
N GLU A 26 -2.52 -9.53 1.01
CA GLU A 26 -2.49 -10.76 1.81
C GLU A 26 -1.18 -10.80 2.59
N ALA A 27 -1.26 -11.05 3.89
CA ALA A 27 -0.10 -11.08 4.78
C ALA A 27 -0.23 -12.19 5.82
N THR A 28 0.92 -12.65 6.31
CA THR A 28 1.03 -13.74 7.29
C THR A 28 2.03 -13.40 8.39
N ASP A 29 1.77 -13.84 9.62
CA ASP A 29 2.65 -13.72 10.78
C ASP A 29 2.29 -14.76 11.86
N ASP A 30 3.27 -15.27 12.63
CA ASP A 30 3.01 -16.27 13.68
C ASP A 30 2.24 -15.71 14.89
N SER A 31 2.26 -14.39 15.11
CA SER A 31 1.67 -13.71 16.26
C SER A 31 0.37 -12.97 15.95
N VAL A 32 0.10 -12.71 14.67
CA VAL A 32 -1.01 -11.97 14.02
C VAL A 32 -0.49 -10.81 13.17
N VAL A 33 -1.11 -10.58 12.01
CA VAL A 33 -0.94 -9.33 11.27
C VAL A 33 -1.86 -8.24 11.84
N ALA A 34 -1.26 -7.24 12.48
CA ALA A 34 -1.98 -6.17 13.18
C ALA A 34 -2.33 -4.97 12.29
N GLY A 35 -1.66 -4.79 11.15
CA GLY A 35 -2.01 -3.73 10.22
C GLY A 35 -1.09 -3.63 9.00
N VAL A 36 -1.65 -3.06 7.92
CA VAL A 36 -0.94 -2.82 6.66
C VAL A 36 -1.27 -1.43 6.13
N TYR A 37 -0.28 -0.70 5.64
CA TYR A 37 -0.47 0.61 5.00
C TYR A 37 0.42 0.70 3.76
N MET A 38 -0.11 1.24 2.66
CA MET A 38 0.62 1.44 1.40
C MET A 38 0.89 2.92 1.13
N TRP A 39 2.01 3.18 0.46
CA TRP A 39 2.39 4.48 -0.08
C TRP A 39 2.90 4.34 -1.51
N PHE A 40 2.74 5.40 -2.29
CA PHE A 40 3.14 5.45 -3.69
C PHE A 40 4.20 6.53 -3.91
N MET A 41 5.43 6.11 -4.21
CA MET A 41 6.57 6.99 -4.43
C MET A 41 6.77 7.24 -5.92
N LEU A 42 6.78 8.50 -6.35
CA LEU A 42 7.15 8.85 -7.72
C LEU A 42 8.59 8.41 -8.00
N GLU A 43 8.84 7.75 -9.13
CA GLU A 43 10.19 7.34 -9.53
C GLU A 43 11.13 8.54 -9.65
N GLY A 44 12.30 8.46 -8.98
CA GLY A 44 13.24 9.58 -8.88
C GLY A 44 12.77 10.73 -7.97
N GLY A 45 11.63 10.59 -7.29
CA GLY A 45 11.02 11.61 -6.44
C GLY A 45 10.70 11.11 -5.03
N GLY A 46 9.52 11.50 -4.53
CA GLY A 46 9.06 11.20 -3.17
C GLY A 46 7.60 10.72 -3.12
N PHE A 47 7.06 10.62 -1.91
CA PHE A 47 5.64 10.28 -1.67
C PHE A 47 4.71 11.50 -1.70
N SER A 48 5.29 12.71 -1.71
CA SER A 48 4.58 13.98 -1.60
C SER A 48 5.34 15.12 -2.29
N ASN A 49 4.62 16.20 -2.53
CA ASN A 49 5.18 17.50 -2.91
C ASN A 49 4.54 18.62 -2.08
N GLU A 50 4.67 19.88 -2.51
CA GLU A 50 4.08 21.04 -1.83
C GLU A 50 2.54 21.01 -1.73
N ASN A 51 1.88 20.12 -2.48
CA ASN A 51 0.43 19.92 -2.46
C ASN A 51 -0.01 18.74 -1.56
N GLY A 52 0.93 18.10 -0.85
CA GLY A 52 0.66 16.97 0.04
C GLY A 52 1.06 15.62 -0.56
N LEU A 53 0.51 14.54 0.00
CA LEU A 53 0.74 13.17 -0.50
C LEU A 53 0.23 13.03 -1.93
N HIS A 54 0.98 12.28 -2.74
CA HIS A 54 0.57 11.99 -4.12
C HIS A 54 -0.69 11.13 -4.18
N ALA A 55 -0.78 10.11 -3.31
CA ALA A 55 -1.96 9.28 -3.17
C ALA A 55 -2.43 9.25 -1.72
N ASN A 56 -3.74 9.34 -1.52
CA ASN A 56 -4.39 9.22 -0.22
C ASN A 56 -5.07 7.85 -0.14
N GLY A 57 -4.77 7.11 0.93
CA GLY A 57 -5.38 5.81 1.21
C GLY A 57 -6.44 5.90 2.30
N SER A 58 -7.47 5.06 2.20
CA SER A 58 -8.42 4.82 3.29
C SER A 58 -7.78 4.01 4.42
N GLU A 59 -8.45 3.93 5.58
CA GLU A 59 -8.10 2.91 6.56
C GLU A 59 -8.23 1.49 5.97
N PRO A 60 -7.39 0.52 6.38
CA PRO A 60 -7.48 -0.86 5.91
C PRO A 60 -8.78 -1.53 6.35
N ARG A 61 -9.51 -2.08 5.39
CA ARG A 61 -10.65 -2.96 5.64
C ARG A 61 -10.18 -4.40 5.73
N VAL A 62 -10.52 -5.07 6.82
CA VAL A 62 -10.26 -6.52 6.98
C VAL A 62 -11.31 -7.30 6.18
N ILE A 63 -10.86 -8.05 5.18
CA ILE A 63 -11.71 -8.93 4.35
C ILE A 63 -11.78 -10.33 4.94
N SER A 64 -10.64 -10.83 5.41
CA SER A 64 -10.54 -12.13 6.09
C SER A 64 -9.40 -12.08 7.10
N PHE A 65 -9.55 -12.85 8.17
CA PHE A 65 -8.60 -12.85 9.26
C PHE A 65 -8.62 -14.18 10.01
N THR A 66 -7.43 -14.69 10.28
CA THR A 66 -7.14 -15.84 11.13
C THR A 66 -6.00 -15.45 12.08
N PRO A 67 -5.63 -16.30 13.06
CA PRO A 67 -4.50 -15.99 13.93
C PRO A 67 -3.18 -15.74 13.19
N THR A 68 -2.99 -16.34 12.00
CA THR A 68 -1.75 -16.26 11.24
C THR A 68 -1.86 -15.43 9.98
N ASP A 69 -3.00 -15.50 9.28
CA ASP A 69 -3.18 -14.92 7.96
C ASP A 69 -4.27 -13.85 7.96
N ALA A 70 -4.03 -12.77 7.23
CA ALA A 70 -4.98 -11.67 7.07
C ALA A 70 -5.03 -11.17 5.62
N ILE A 71 -6.23 -10.80 5.20
CA ILE A 71 -6.50 -10.16 3.91
C ILE A 71 -7.10 -8.78 4.17
N PHE A 72 -6.49 -7.77 3.56
CA PHE A 72 -6.92 -6.38 3.67
C PHE A 72 -7.23 -5.79 2.30
N GLU A 73 -8.17 -4.85 2.28
CA GLU A 73 -8.39 -3.95 1.15
C GLU A 73 -8.30 -2.48 1.59
N GLN A 74 -7.73 -1.64 0.74
CA GLN A 74 -7.65 -0.20 0.93
C GLN A 74 -8.02 0.50 -0.36
N ASP A 75 -8.88 1.51 -0.28
CA ASP A 75 -9.15 2.40 -1.40
C ASP A 75 -8.08 3.48 -1.44
N TYR A 76 -7.69 3.87 -2.64
CA TYR A 76 -6.75 4.94 -2.89
C TYR A 76 -7.25 5.86 -3.98
N VAL A 77 -6.80 7.10 -3.92
CA VAL A 77 -6.95 8.09 -4.98
C VAL A 77 -5.68 8.91 -5.10
N PHE A 78 -5.16 9.07 -6.32
CA PHE A 78 -4.11 10.06 -6.58
C PHE A 78 -4.73 11.45 -6.60
N GLY A 79 -4.15 12.37 -5.84
CA GLY A 79 -4.62 13.75 -5.80
C GLY A 79 -4.45 14.42 -7.16
N ASP A 80 -5.32 15.36 -7.50
CA ASP A 80 -5.38 16.01 -8.83
C ASP A 80 -4.05 16.67 -9.27
N LYS A 81 -3.19 17.00 -8.30
CA LYS A 81 -1.87 17.64 -8.51
C LYS A 81 -0.70 16.66 -8.41
N ALA A 82 -0.96 15.36 -8.29
CA ALA A 82 0.08 14.34 -8.37
C ALA A 82 0.69 14.36 -9.78
N PRO A 83 2.04 14.40 -9.91
CA PRO A 83 2.69 14.33 -11.22
C PRO A 83 2.36 13.02 -11.95
N GLU A 84 2.09 13.07 -13.25
CA GLU A 84 2.05 11.84 -14.06
C GLU A 84 3.40 11.14 -14.02
N GLY A 85 3.39 9.82 -14.09
CA GLY A 85 4.61 9.04 -14.10
C GLY A 85 4.46 7.66 -13.47
N ILE A 86 5.59 7.04 -13.20
CA ILE A 86 5.66 5.72 -12.58
C ILE A 86 5.78 5.89 -11.07
N TYR A 87 4.89 5.23 -10.35
CA TYR A 87 4.85 5.21 -8.90
C TYR A 87 5.21 3.83 -8.38
N ASN A 88 6.29 3.75 -7.61
CA ASN A 88 6.71 2.55 -6.91
C ASN A 88 5.89 2.37 -5.64
N ALA A 89 5.38 1.17 -5.43
CA ALA A 89 4.52 0.84 -4.32
C ALA A 89 5.36 0.39 -3.11
N TRP A 90 5.18 1.07 -1.98
CA TRP A 90 5.84 0.78 -0.71
C TRP A 90 4.81 0.34 0.30
N ILE A 91 5.16 -0.66 1.13
CA ILE A 91 4.27 -1.21 2.13
C ILE A 91 4.88 -1.16 3.52
N SER A 92 4.06 -0.89 4.51
CA SER A 92 4.33 -1.12 5.92
C SER A 92 3.43 -2.23 6.40
N VAL A 93 4.01 -3.24 7.03
CA VAL A 93 3.27 -4.30 7.70
C VAL A 93 3.72 -4.40 9.15
N ARG A 94 2.77 -4.57 10.07
CA ARG A 94 3.00 -4.65 11.50
C ARG A 94 2.34 -5.90 12.08
N ASP A 95 3.02 -6.54 13.03
CA ASP A 95 2.47 -7.67 13.78
C ASP A 95 1.85 -7.28 15.14
N GLY A 96 1.23 -8.25 15.82
CA GLY A 96 0.56 -8.02 17.11
C GLY A 96 1.49 -7.70 18.28
N VAL A 97 2.77 -8.04 18.18
CA VAL A 97 3.78 -7.79 19.22
C VAL A 97 4.59 -6.50 18.97
N GLY A 98 4.33 -5.82 17.85
CA GLY A 98 4.86 -4.51 17.52
C GLY A 98 6.06 -4.50 16.56
N ASN A 99 6.48 -5.63 16.00
CA ASN A 99 7.47 -5.61 14.92
C ASN A 99 6.83 -5.00 13.67
N ARG A 100 7.62 -4.20 12.94
CA ARG A 100 7.19 -3.47 11.76
C ARG A 100 8.25 -3.52 10.69
N GLU A 101 7.83 -3.79 9.48
CA GLU A 101 8.64 -3.64 8.27
C GLU A 101 8.09 -2.50 7.42
N PHE A 102 8.97 -1.79 6.71
CA PHE A 102 8.63 -0.83 5.68
C PHE A 102 9.60 -0.98 4.50
N TYR A 103 9.08 -1.32 3.33
CA TYR A 103 9.92 -1.65 2.18
C TYR A 103 9.23 -1.39 0.83
N ASN A 104 10.05 -1.27 -0.21
CA ASN A 104 9.59 -1.24 -1.60
C ASN A 104 9.18 -2.65 -2.02
N THR A 105 7.97 -2.78 -2.52
CA THR A 105 7.37 -4.07 -2.91
C THR A 105 7.92 -4.63 -4.23
N GLY A 106 8.60 -3.78 -5.02
CA GLY A 106 9.01 -4.09 -6.39
C GLY A 106 7.89 -3.94 -7.42
N LEU A 107 6.66 -3.63 -6.98
CA LEU A 107 5.53 -3.34 -7.85
C LEU A 107 5.42 -1.84 -8.11
N SER A 108 4.89 -1.50 -9.28
CA SER A 108 4.70 -0.12 -9.71
C SER A 108 3.39 0.06 -10.45
N MET A 109 2.92 1.31 -10.50
CA MET A 109 1.74 1.73 -11.22
C MET A 109 2.04 2.98 -12.03
N VAL A 110 1.39 3.13 -13.19
CA VAL A 110 1.44 4.36 -13.98
C VAL A 110 0.28 5.28 -13.60
N LEU A 111 0.57 6.54 -13.29
CA LEU A 111 -0.44 7.58 -13.18
C LEU A 111 -0.53 8.35 -14.50
N THR A 112 -1.74 8.44 -15.05
CA THR A 112 -2.07 9.23 -16.24
C THR A 112 -3.09 10.31 -15.92
N LYS A 113 -3.12 11.42 -16.67
CA LYS A 113 -4.15 12.45 -16.59
C LYS A 113 -5.29 12.24 -17.57
#